data_AF-A0A239M8N6-F1
#
_entry.id   AF-A0A239M8N6-F1
#
_cell.length_a   1.000
_cell.length_b   1.000
_cell.length_c   1.000
_cell.angle_alpha   90.00
_cell.angle_beta   90.00
_cell.angle_gamma   90.00
#
_symmetry.space_group_name_H-M   'P 1'
#
loop_
_entity.id
_entity.type
_entity.pdbx_description
1 polymer ?
#
loop_
_entity_poly.entity_id
_entity_poly.type
_entity_poly.pdbx_seq_one_letter_code
_entity_poly.pdbx_strand_id
1 'polypeptide(L)'
;MIIHNGDHLTIEYEKEAHRYVMFWHKPPSHFKEFQKEMLVYKKYFIENEIKQALWLHKNYNLALTEKQLGWVQENINVPCSETATKVAFVVGEDALVHLMVMDHFDDNPIDSEVRHFSSEERARKWLDYDKQEFNASGKTKITFEGEDENGHSVFTVKTPSTSVISALKSFKYLSEEGEFVKHHMKQYLLLTPREKQVLIMMAKGMTSKEIASVLFLSVHTVATHRKAINQKLEITSVMEAKQYVDAFQLYFE
;
A
#
# COMPACT_ATOMS: atom_id res chain seq x y z
N MET A 1 7.42 22.28 21.26
CA MET A 1 8.65 23.10 21.08
C MET A 1 9.41 22.53 19.90
N ILE A 2 9.82 23.36 18.94
CA ILE A 2 10.71 22.89 17.87
C ILE A 2 12.08 22.59 18.48
N ILE A 3 12.55 21.36 18.32
CA ILE A 3 13.86 20.90 18.83
C ILE A 3 14.88 20.67 17.71
N HIS A 4 14.40 20.50 16.48
CA HIS A 4 15.22 20.42 15.27
C HIS A 4 14.47 21.06 14.12
N ASN A 5 15.20 21.83 13.31
CA ASN A 5 14.69 22.39 12.08
C ASN A 5 15.80 22.30 11.03
N GLY A 6 15.84 21.16 10.34
CA GLY A 6 16.81 20.86 9.29
C GLY A 6 16.43 21.44 7.94
N ASP A 7 17.20 21.04 6.94
CA ASP A 7 17.01 21.45 5.54
C ASP A 7 15.69 20.91 4.96
N HIS A 8 15.19 19.79 5.53
CA HIS A 8 13.98 19.11 5.08
C HIS A 8 13.00 18.82 6.21
N LEU A 9 13.52 18.47 7.40
CA LEU A 9 12.73 17.92 8.50
C LEU A 9 12.62 18.91 9.66
N THR A 10 11.41 19.13 10.14
CA THR A 10 11.15 19.76 11.44
C THR A 10 10.71 18.71 12.45
N ILE A 11 11.26 18.78 13.67
CA ILE A 11 10.86 17.93 14.79
C ILE A 11 10.38 18.84 15.92
N GLU A 12 9.13 18.64 16.32
CA GLU A 12 8.53 19.25 17.48
C GLU A 12 8.42 18.24 18.61
N TYR A 13 8.85 18.67 19.80
CA TYR A 13 8.69 17.92 21.03
C TYR A 13 7.54 18.47 21.87
N GLU A 14 6.59 17.59 22.15
CA GLU A 14 5.49 17.78 23.09
C GLU A 14 5.80 17.05 24.39
N LYS A 15 6.41 17.79 25.33
CA LYS A 15 6.96 17.26 26.59
C LYS A 15 5.95 16.48 27.42
N GLU A 16 4.78 17.06 27.67
CA GLU A 16 3.73 16.45 28.51
C GLU A 16 3.28 15.08 27.98
N ALA A 17 3.26 14.90 26.66
CA ALA A 17 2.84 13.66 26.01
C ALA A 17 4.02 12.71 25.71
N HIS A 18 5.27 13.12 26.02
CA HIS A 18 6.49 12.45 25.54
C HIS A 18 6.41 12.11 24.05
N ARG A 19 5.95 13.08 23.25
CA ARG A 19 5.60 12.88 21.84
C ARG A 19 6.46 13.71 20.91
N TYR A 20 6.98 13.07 19.87
CA TYR A 20 7.54 13.76 18.71
C TYR A 20 6.50 13.89 17.61
N VAL A 21 6.42 15.11 17.07
CA VAL A 21 5.65 15.43 15.87
C VAL A 21 6.64 15.86 14.82
N MET A 22 6.66 15.15 13.71
CA MET A 22 7.60 15.42 12.64
C MET A 22 6.86 15.68 11.33
N PHE A 23 7.36 16.65 10.59
CA PHE A 23 6.85 16.98 9.28
C PHE A 23 7.97 17.43 8.36
N TRP A 24 7.82 17.09 7.08
CA TRP A 24 8.70 17.55 6.02
C TRP A 24 8.19 18.89 5.54
N HIS A 25 8.99 19.97 5.67
CA HIS A 25 8.64 21.26 5.06
C HIS A 25 9.13 21.33 3.61
N LYS A 26 10.14 20.54 3.29
CA LYS A 26 10.66 20.31 1.95
C LYS A 26 11.01 18.83 1.79
N PRO A 27 10.48 18.11 0.77
CA PRO A 27 10.85 16.73 0.57
C PRO A 27 12.35 16.59 0.25
N PRO A 28 13.04 15.58 0.78
CA PRO A 28 14.39 15.23 0.35
C PRO A 28 14.36 14.70 -1.08
N SER A 29 15.28 15.17 -1.91
CA SER A 29 15.38 14.74 -3.32
C SER A 29 16.09 13.40 -3.44
N HIS A 30 16.92 13.06 -2.45
CA HIS A 30 17.75 11.87 -2.46
C HIS A 30 17.79 11.18 -1.10
N PHE A 31 17.98 9.86 -1.12
CA PHE A 31 18.05 9.05 0.10
C PHE A 31 19.11 9.52 1.10
N LYS A 32 20.25 10.07 0.65
CA LYS A 32 21.28 10.57 1.57
C LYS A 32 20.82 11.76 2.42
N GLU A 33 19.98 12.63 1.86
CA GLU A 33 19.41 13.78 2.57
C GLU A 33 18.41 13.30 3.61
N PHE A 34 17.52 12.40 3.20
CA PHE A 34 16.60 11.69 4.10
C PHE A 34 17.36 11.00 5.23
N GLN A 35 18.41 10.23 4.91
CA GLN A 35 19.21 9.49 5.88
C GLN A 35 19.82 10.40 6.94
N LYS A 36 20.36 11.56 6.54
CA LYS A 36 20.92 12.57 7.44
C LYS A 36 19.89 13.06 8.44
N GLU A 37 18.70 13.44 7.97
CA GLU A 37 17.61 13.93 8.83
C GLU A 37 17.09 12.84 9.77
N MET A 38 16.95 11.61 9.28
CA MET A 38 16.47 10.50 10.10
C MET A 38 17.45 10.07 11.19
N LEU A 39 18.77 10.18 10.95
CA LEU A 39 19.76 9.93 12.00
C LEU A 39 19.69 10.99 13.11
N VAL A 40 19.43 12.25 12.76
CA VAL A 40 19.19 13.33 13.74
C VAL A 40 17.90 13.05 14.51
N TYR A 41 16.83 12.65 13.82
CA TYR A 41 15.58 12.23 14.45
C TYR A 41 15.82 11.14 15.49
N LYS A 42 16.45 10.02 15.11
CA LYS A 42 16.73 8.91 16.03
C LYS A 42 17.54 9.38 17.25
N LYS A 43 18.59 10.17 17.02
CA LYS A 43 19.44 10.67 18.11
C LYS A 43 18.58 11.36 19.17
N TYR A 44 17.80 12.35 18.76
CA TYR A 44 16.93 13.07 19.69
C TYR A 44 15.83 12.18 20.26
N PHE A 45 15.33 11.20 19.49
CA PHE A 45 14.28 10.28 19.91
C PHE A 45 14.72 9.44 21.12
N ILE A 46 15.92 8.87 21.04
CA ILE A 46 16.50 8.06 22.10
C ILE A 46 16.89 8.94 23.30
N GLU A 47 17.55 10.08 23.07
CA GLU A 47 18.00 11.00 24.14
C GLU A 47 16.86 11.54 25.01
N ASN A 48 15.64 11.62 24.47
CA ASN A 48 14.46 12.15 25.17
C ASN A 48 13.45 11.06 25.57
N GLU A 49 13.80 9.78 25.41
CA GLU A 49 12.98 8.61 25.77
C GLU A 49 11.53 8.69 25.25
N ILE A 50 11.39 9.07 23.98
CA ILE A 50 10.09 9.37 23.37
C ILE A 50 9.18 8.15 23.37
N LYS A 51 7.93 8.35 23.81
CA LYS A 51 6.91 7.29 23.93
C LYS A 51 5.96 7.25 22.76
N GLN A 52 5.79 8.37 22.06
CA GLN A 52 4.86 8.51 20.94
C GLN A 52 5.52 9.23 19.76
N ALA A 53 5.26 8.75 18.56
CA ALA A 53 5.68 9.41 17.32
C ALA A 53 4.47 9.74 16.44
N LEU A 54 4.45 10.94 15.88
CA LEU A 54 3.45 11.41 14.93
C LEU A 54 4.14 11.91 13.67
N TRP A 55 3.94 11.19 12.57
CA TRP A 55 4.57 11.43 11.28
C TRP A 55 3.56 12.07 10.33
N LEU A 56 3.77 13.35 10.01
CA LEU A 56 2.92 14.09 9.08
C LEU A 56 3.51 14.04 7.67
N HIS A 57 3.01 13.15 6.81
CA HIS A 57 3.55 12.95 5.45
C HIS A 57 3.08 14.00 4.43
N LYS A 58 2.48 15.12 4.85
CA LYS A 58 1.85 16.10 3.94
C LYS A 58 2.74 16.49 2.74
N ASN A 59 4.04 16.69 2.95
CA ASN A 59 4.98 17.04 1.88
C ASN A 59 6.08 15.97 1.65
N TYR A 60 5.80 14.70 1.97
CA TYR A 60 6.72 13.60 1.75
C TYR A 60 6.37 12.84 0.47
N ASN A 61 7.31 12.78 -0.48
CA ASN A 61 7.13 12.11 -1.78
C ASN A 61 8.37 11.30 -2.20
N LEU A 62 9.30 11.01 -1.28
CA LEU A 62 10.47 10.21 -1.59
C LEU A 62 10.12 8.72 -1.55
N ALA A 63 9.96 8.11 -2.72
CA ALA A 63 9.88 6.66 -2.86
C ALA A 63 11.23 6.01 -2.54
N LEU A 64 11.21 4.98 -1.69
CA LEU A 64 12.39 4.25 -1.24
C LEU A 64 12.43 2.86 -1.86
N THR A 65 13.63 2.39 -2.18
CA THR A 65 13.83 1.00 -2.61
C THR A 65 13.76 0.03 -1.42
N GLU A 66 13.55 -1.25 -1.68
CA GLU A 66 13.56 -2.30 -0.63
C GLU A 66 14.83 -2.25 0.24
N LYS A 67 16.00 -2.05 -0.37
CA LYS A 67 17.27 -1.89 0.35
C LYS A 67 17.27 -0.66 1.26
N GLN A 68 16.68 0.45 0.82
CA GLN A 68 16.60 1.68 1.60
C GLN A 68 15.59 1.55 2.74
N LEU A 69 14.46 0.88 2.50
CA LEU A 69 13.48 0.53 3.53
C LEU A 69 14.08 -0.40 4.59
N GLY A 70 14.87 -1.41 4.19
CA GLY A 70 15.63 -2.24 5.12
C GLY A 70 16.58 -1.42 6.00
N TRP A 71 17.27 -0.44 5.42
CA TRP A 71 18.09 0.49 6.21
C TRP A 71 17.24 1.28 7.21
N VAL A 72 16.08 1.81 6.82
CA VAL A 72 15.17 2.54 7.73
C VAL A 72 14.70 1.64 8.86
N GLN A 73 14.37 0.39 8.55
CA GLN A 73 13.93 -0.58 9.55
C GLN A 73 14.98 -0.79 10.64
N GLU A 74 16.19 -1.18 10.22
CA GLU A 74 17.28 -1.53 11.13
C GLU A 74 17.80 -0.31 11.88
N ASN A 75 17.87 0.83 11.22
CA ASN A 75 18.58 1.99 11.75
C ASN A 75 17.68 2.99 12.44
N ILE A 76 16.37 2.98 12.17
CA ILE A 76 15.42 3.97 12.68
C ILE A 76 14.27 3.29 13.40
N ASN A 77 13.47 2.47 12.71
CA ASN A 77 12.21 1.95 13.25
C ASN A 77 12.44 1.06 14.48
N VAL A 78 13.30 0.04 14.35
CA VAL A 78 13.60 -0.91 15.45
C VAL A 78 14.20 -0.19 16.67
N PRO A 79 15.25 0.65 16.54
CA PRO A 79 15.78 1.37 17.70
C PRO A 79 14.77 2.33 18.36
N CYS A 80 13.92 2.99 17.57
CA CYS A 80 12.91 3.89 18.14
C CYS A 80 11.77 3.11 18.80
N SER A 81 11.45 1.91 18.33
CA SER A 81 10.37 1.08 18.90
C SER A 81 10.69 0.52 20.28
N GLU A 82 11.96 0.44 20.66
CA GLU A 82 12.37 0.06 22.02
C GLU A 82 11.86 1.03 23.09
N THR A 83 11.60 2.28 22.71
CA THR A 83 11.11 3.34 23.62
C THR A 83 9.68 3.77 23.31
N ALA A 84 9.32 3.83 22.03
CA ALA A 84 8.00 4.24 21.56
C ALA A 84 6.99 3.10 21.66
N THR A 85 5.83 3.36 22.25
CA THR A 85 4.73 2.39 22.27
C THR A 85 3.73 2.63 21.14
N LYS A 86 3.61 3.88 20.64
CA LYS A 86 2.66 4.24 19.59
C LYS A 86 3.29 5.11 18.51
N VAL A 87 3.03 4.74 17.26
CA VAL A 87 3.45 5.49 16.07
C VAL A 87 2.23 5.76 15.19
N ALA A 88 1.95 7.04 14.94
CA ALA A 88 0.88 7.47 14.07
C ALA A 88 1.44 8.08 12.78
N PHE A 89 0.91 7.67 11.64
CA PHE A 89 1.16 8.30 10.35
C PHE A 89 -0.08 9.04 9.88
N VAL A 90 0.10 10.25 9.34
CA VAL A 90 -0.96 10.98 8.64
C VAL A 90 -0.69 10.92 7.15
N VAL A 91 -1.67 10.45 6.38
CA VAL A 91 -1.59 10.30 4.93
C VAL A 91 -1.21 11.63 4.28
N GLY A 92 -0.21 11.59 3.40
CA GLY A 92 0.30 12.73 2.64
C GLY A 92 -0.41 12.91 1.30
N GLU A 93 0.04 13.87 0.50
CA GLU A 93 -0.47 14.07 -0.86
C GLU A 93 -0.11 12.88 -1.78
N ASP A 94 1.09 12.33 -1.62
CA ASP A 94 1.54 11.14 -2.35
C ASP A 94 1.05 9.86 -1.65
N ALA A 95 -0.11 9.40 -2.12
CA ALA A 95 -0.78 8.19 -1.64
C ALA A 95 0.08 6.92 -1.85
N LEU A 96 0.83 6.82 -2.95
CA LEU A 96 1.63 5.63 -3.28
C LEU A 96 2.87 5.54 -2.38
N VAL A 97 3.52 6.67 -2.11
CA VAL A 97 4.63 6.73 -1.15
C VAL A 97 4.14 6.39 0.26
N HIS A 98 2.93 6.82 0.65
CA HIS A 98 2.37 6.42 1.93
C HIS A 98 2.04 4.92 1.99
N LEU A 99 1.52 4.35 0.90
CA LEU A 99 1.27 2.90 0.78
C LEU A 99 2.55 2.09 0.93
N MET A 100 3.64 2.50 0.28
CA MET A 100 4.96 1.87 0.44
C MET A 100 5.37 1.80 1.93
N VAL A 101 5.14 2.87 2.70
CA VAL A 101 5.44 2.86 4.13
C VAL A 101 4.52 1.89 4.89
N MET A 102 3.23 1.86 4.55
CA MET A 102 2.28 0.91 5.15
C MET A 102 2.69 -0.55 4.89
N ASP A 103 2.97 -0.89 3.63
CA ASP A 103 3.36 -2.26 3.24
C ASP A 103 4.63 -2.69 3.98
N HIS A 104 5.61 -1.79 4.09
CA HIS A 104 6.85 -2.08 4.81
C HIS A 104 6.60 -2.47 6.27
N PHE A 105 5.68 -1.79 6.97
CA PHE A 105 5.32 -2.15 8.35
C PHE A 105 4.43 -3.40 8.44
N ASP A 106 3.55 -3.64 7.47
CA ASP A 106 2.75 -4.87 7.38
C ASP A 106 3.68 -6.10 7.23
N ASP A 107 4.75 -5.98 6.44
CA ASP A 107 5.73 -7.06 6.19
C ASP A 107 6.82 -7.16 7.28
N ASN A 108 7.16 -6.03 7.92
CA ASN A 108 8.26 -5.93 8.90
C ASN A 108 7.76 -5.26 10.20
N PRO A 109 6.92 -5.97 10.99
CA PRO A 109 6.35 -5.40 12.21
C PRO A 109 7.43 -5.03 13.22
N ILE A 110 7.14 -4.01 14.02
CA ILE A 110 7.94 -3.54 15.17
C ILE A 110 7.11 -3.66 16.46
N ASP A 111 7.76 -3.52 17.61
CA ASP A 111 7.09 -3.64 18.92
C ASP A 111 6.08 -2.51 19.18
N SER A 112 6.24 -1.35 18.53
CA SER A 112 5.28 -0.25 18.63
C SER A 112 3.98 -0.55 17.90
N GLU A 113 2.86 -0.08 18.44
CA GLU A 113 1.59 -0.07 17.72
C GLU A 113 1.63 1.02 16.63
N VAL A 114 1.50 0.63 15.36
CA VAL A 114 1.52 1.53 14.21
C VAL A 114 0.11 1.72 13.65
N ARG A 115 -0.33 2.98 13.46
CA ARG A 115 -1.62 3.31 12.83
C ARG A 115 -1.53 4.47 11.84
N HIS A 116 -2.41 4.46 10.85
CA HIS A 116 -2.45 5.42 9.76
C HIS A 116 -3.79 6.18 9.75
N PHE A 117 -3.74 7.50 9.55
CA PHE A 117 -4.88 8.40 9.72
C PHE A 117 -5.02 9.38 8.55
N SER A 118 -6.25 9.77 8.24
CA SER A 118 -6.54 10.80 7.24
C SER A 118 -6.24 12.23 7.71
N SER A 119 -5.97 12.45 9.00
CA SER A 119 -5.81 13.78 9.59
C SER A 119 -5.05 13.73 10.89
N GLU A 120 -4.28 14.78 11.16
CA GLU A 120 -3.54 14.99 12.40
C GLU A 120 -4.43 14.98 13.65
N GLU A 121 -5.61 15.62 13.61
CA GLU A 121 -6.54 15.65 14.74
C GLU A 121 -6.90 14.24 15.23
N ARG A 122 -7.16 13.31 14.30
CA ARG A 122 -7.48 11.91 14.63
C ARG A 122 -6.28 11.14 15.14
N ALA A 123 -5.13 11.33 14.50
CA ALA A 123 -3.89 10.71 14.94
C ALA A 123 -3.58 11.10 16.39
N ARG A 124 -3.68 12.39 16.73
CA ARG A 124 -3.51 12.90 18.09
C ARG A 124 -4.52 12.33 19.07
N LYS A 125 -5.81 12.29 18.72
CA LYS A 125 -6.85 11.67 19.55
C LYS A 125 -6.54 10.22 19.89
N TRP A 126 -6.04 9.43 18.94
CA TRP A 126 -5.65 8.04 19.19
C TRP A 126 -4.36 7.90 20.03
N LEU A 127 -3.39 8.80 19.80
CA LEU A 127 -2.18 8.86 20.62
C LEU A 127 -2.51 9.21 22.07
N ASP A 128 -3.38 10.20 22.30
CA ASP A 128 -3.78 10.66 23.63
C ASP A 128 -4.74 9.68 24.34
N TYR A 129 -5.64 9.04 23.59
CA TYR A 129 -6.71 8.19 24.13
C TYR A 129 -6.82 6.86 23.38
N ASP A 130 -6.66 5.75 24.12
CA ASP A 130 -6.58 4.39 23.57
C ASP A 130 -7.88 3.87 22.90
N LYS A 131 -9.02 4.52 23.15
CA LYS A 131 -10.36 4.03 22.78
C LYS A 131 -11.29 5.13 22.28
N GLN A 132 -11.02 5.70 21.12
CA GLN A 132 -12.07 6.42 20.37
C GLN A 132 -12.29 5.81 19.00
N GLU A 133 -13.52 5.35 18.79
CA GLU A 133 -14.03 5.05 17.46
C GLU A 133 -14.33 6.37 16.74
N PHE A 134 -13.70 6.55 15.58
CA PHE A 134 -14.05 7.66 14.70
C PHE A 134 -15.31 7.28 13.93
N ASN A 135 -16.46 7.88 14.27
CA ASN A 135 -17.66 7.71 13.47
C ASN A 135 -17.62 8.65 12.26
N ALA A 136 -17.15 8.15 11.11
CA ALA A 136 -17.39 8.78 9.82
C ALA A 136 -18.45 7.96 9.08
N SER A 137 -19.69 8.45 9.05
CA SER A 137 -20.76 7.87 8.25
C SER A 137 -20.81 8.50 6.87
N GLY A 138 -20.95 7.68 5.83
CA GLY A 138 -21.12 8.17 4.46
C GLY A 138 -20.92 7.05 3.45
N LYS A 139 -21.40 7.26 2.22
CA LYS A 139 -21.09 6.38 1.09
C LYS A 139 -19.93 6.96 0.30
N THR A 140 -19.11 6.09 -0.29
CA THR A 140 -18.12 6.50 -1.28
C THR A 140 -18.82 7.18 -2.45
N LYS A 141 -18.37 8.39 -2.79
CA LYS A 141 -18.80 9.13 -3.98
C LYS A 141 -17.61 9.28 -4.91
N ILE A 142 -17.78 8.84 -6.15
CA ILE A 142 -16.79 8.98 -7.23
C ILE A 142 -17.33 10.04 -8.18
N THR A 143 -16.47 10.98 -8.57
CA THR A 143 -16.79 12.05 -9.54
C THR A 143 -15.74 12.01 -10.64
N PHE A 144 -16.17 12.01 -11.90
CA PHE A 144 -15.29 12.18 -13.05
C PHE A 144 -15.24 13.67 -13.40
N GLU A 145 -14.04 14.25 -13.44
CA GLU A 145 -13.82 15.68 -13.64
C GLU A 145 -13.39 16.02 -15.08
N GLY A 146 -13.28 15.03 -15.96
CA GLY A 146 -12.84 15.20 -17.34
C GLY A 146 -11.37 14.83 -17.52
N GLU A 147 -10.71 15.51 -18.46
CA GLU A 147 -9.28 15.37 -18.73
C GLU A 147 -8.52 16.61 -18.25
N ASP A 148 -7.34 16.41 -17.67
CA ASP A 148 -6.42 17.51 -17.35
C ASP A 148 -5.74 18.06 -18.62
N GLU A 149 -4.91 19.10 -18.47
CA GLU A 149 -4.16 19.71 -19.57
C GLU A 149 -3.18 18.77 -20.28
N ASN A 150 -2.86 17.63 -19.67
CA ASN A 150 -1.96 16.60 -20.19
C ASN A 150 -2.71 15.40 -20.80
N GLY A 151 -4.05 15.45 -20.84
CA GLY A 151 -4.90 14.37 -21.36
C GLY A 151 -5.09 13.21 -20.38
N HIS A 152 -4.80 13.39 -19.09
CA HIS A 152 -5.10 12.38 -18.08
C HIS A 152 -6.55 12.49 -17.61
N SER A 153 -7.26 11.37 -17.55
CA SER A 153 -8.58 11.32 -16.92
C SER A 153 -8.49 11.58 -15.42
N VAL A 154 -9.29 12.54 -14.92
CA VAL A 154 -9.29 12.96 -13.52
C VAL A 154 -10.52 12.43 -12.80
N PHE A 155 -10.29 11.75 -11.67
CA PHE A 155 -11.34 11.26 -10.78
C PHE A 155 -11.13 11.79 -9.36
N THR A 156 -12.20 12.28 -8.74
CA THR A 156 -12.23 12.61 -7.30
C THR A 156 -13.05 11.56 -6.55
N VAL A 157 -12.43 10.94 -5.55
CA VAL A 157 -13.09 9.96 -4.67
C VAL A 157 -13.22 10.52 -3.27
N LYS A 158 -14.48 10.67 -2.82
CA LYS A 158 -14.83 11.08 -1.45
C LYS A 158 -15.29 9.85 -0.70
N THR A 159 -14.52 9.43 0.29
CA THR A 159 -14.79 8.25 1.14
C THR A 159 -14.87 8.68 2.61
N PRO A 160 -15.61 7.96 3.48
CA PRO A 160 -15.49 8.16 4.92
C PRO A 160 -14.03 8.11 5.34
N SER A 161 -13.63 9.01 6.23
CA SER A 161 -12.22 9.12 6.65
C SER A 161 -11.73 7.93 7.47
N THR A 162 -12.64 7.08 7.97
CA THR A 162 -12.34 5.75 8.52
C THR A 162 -11.93 4.73 7.47
N SER A 163 -12.28 4.96 6.20
CA SER A 163 -12.01 4.06 5.08
C SER A 163 -10.83 4.51 4.23
N VAL A 164 -10.02 5.48 4.71
CA VAL A 164 -8.86 5.97 3.95
C VAL A 164 -7.87 4.85 3.64
N ILE A 165 -7.63 3.96 4.60
CA ILE A 165 -6.68 2.84 4.46
C ILE A 165 -7.17 1.79 3.48
N SER A 166 -8.44 1.40 3.57
CA SER A 166 -9.01 0.45 2.61
C SER A 166 -9.10 1.05 1.21
N ALA A 167 -9.44 2.34 1.09
CA ALA A 167 -9.44 3.04 -0.20
C ALA A 167 -8.05 3.08 -0.83
N LEU A 168 -7.01 3.43 -0.05
CA LEU A 168 -5.62 3.40 -0.52
C LEU A 168 -5.22 2.00 -1.01
N LYS A 169 -5.50 0.95 -0.23
CA LYS A 169 -5.21 -0.44 -0.63
C LYS A 169 -5.96 -0.83 -1.92
N SER A 170 -7.21 -0.38 -2.11
CA SER A 170 -7.95 -0.60 -3.36
C SER A 170 -7.32 0.13 -4.56
N PHE A 171 -6.86 1.38 -4.39
CA PHE A 171 -6.18 2.10 -5.48
C PHE A 171 -4.84 1.47 -5.84
N LYS A 172 -4.08 1.00 -4.84
CA LYS A 172 -2.85 0.22 -5.08
C LYS A 172 -3.14 -0.98 -5.96
N TYR A 173 -4.13 -1.77 -5.57
CA TYR A 173 -4.55 -2.96 -6.31
C TYR A 173 -4.94 -2.63 -7.76
N LEU A 174 -5.73 -1.57 -7.98
CA LEU A 174 -6.09 -1.11 -9.32
C LEU A 174 -4.86 -0.68 -10.15
N SER A 175 -3.90 0.00 -9.54
CA SER A 175 -2.66 0.40 -10.20
C SER A 175 -1.80 -0.80 -10.58
N GLU A 176 -1.66 -1.77 -9.68
CA GLU A 176 -0.87 -2.99 -9.89
C GLU A 176 -1.52 -3.91 -10.92
N GLU A 177 -2.84 -4.04 -10.94
CA GLU A 177 -3.56 -4.78 -11.98
C GLU A 177 -3.30 -4.20 -13.36
N GLY A 178 -3.30 -2.86 -13.51
CA GLY A 178 -3.00 -2.22 -14.79
C GLY A 178 -1.60 -2.56 -15.31
N GLU A 179 -0.59 -2.55 -14.45
CA GLU A 179 0.77 -2.97 -14.80
C GLU A 179 0.85 -4.48 -15.07
N PHE A 180 0.17 -5.30 -14.28
CA PHE A 180 0.09 -6.74 -14.50
C PHE A 180 -0.48 -7.05 -15.89
N VAL A 181 -1.59 -6.40 -16.28
CA VAL A 181 -2.18 -6.56 -17.61
C VAL A 181 -1.18 -6.16 -18.69
N LYS A 182 -0.52 -4.99 -18.57
CA LYS A 182 0.48 -4.54 -19.56
C LYS A 182 1.60 -5.57 -19.74
N HIS A 183 2.14 -6.12 -18.64
CA HIS A 183 3.24 -7.07 -18.66
C HIS A 183 2.85 -8.45 -19.21
N HIS A 184 1.62 -8.89 -18.96
CA HIS A 184 1.16 -10.26 -19.30
C HIS A 184 0.22 -10.31 -20.50
N MET A 185 -0.06 -9.16 -21.13
CA MET A 185 -0.97 -9.03 -22.27
C MET A 185 -0.65 -10.00 -23.39
N LYS A 186 0.63 -10.13 -23.75
CA LYS A 186 1.07 -10.99 -24.86
C LYS A 186 0.76 -12.47 -24.57
N GLN A 187 1.11 -12.94 -23.36
CA GLN A 187 0.86 -14.31 -22.92
C GLN A 187 -0.64 -14.61 -22.87
N TYR A 188 -1.44 -13.69 -22.33
CA TYR A 188 -2.89 -13.85 -22.25
C TYR A 188 -3.55 -13.93 -23.64
N LEU A 189 -3.07 -13.14 -24.61
CA LEU A 189 -3.56 -13.18 -25.99
C LEU A 189 -3.23 -14.49 -26.73
N LEU A 190 -2.20 -15.24 -26.29
CA LEU A 190 -1.88 -16.57 -26.84
C LEU A 190 -2.86 -17.67 -26.39
N LEU A 191 -3.72 -17.39 -25.41
CA LEU A 191 -4.76 -18.31 -25.00
C LEU A 191 -5.86 -18.37 -26.05
N THR A 192 -6.19 -19.59 -26.46
CA THR A 192 -7.38 -19.86 -27.26
C THR A 192 -8.65 -19.54 -26.46
N PRO A 193 -9.79 -19.31 -27.13
CA PRO A 193 -11.07 -19.08 -26.44
C PRO A 193 -11.42 -20.20 -25.44
N ARG A 194 -11.09 -21.45 -25.78
CA ARG A 194 -11.33 -22.60 -24.89
C ARG A 194 -10.40 -22.58 -23.68
N GLU A 195 -9.13 -22.24 -23.86
CA GLU A 195 -8.19 -22.09 -22.74
C GLU A 195 -8.60 -20.95 -21.80
N LYS A 196 -9.13 -19.84 -22.32
CA LYS A 196 -9.68 -18.75 -21.49
C LYS A 196 -10.86 -19.22 -20.62
N GLN A 197 -11.77 -20.02 -21.18
CA GLN A 197 -12.87 -20.62 -20.41
C GLN A 197 -12.35 -21.55 -19.31
N VAL A 198 -11.37 -22.41 -19.62
CA VAL A 198 -10.75 -23.32 -18.64
C VAL A 198 -10.03 -22.53 -17.56
N LEU A 199 -9.31 -21.45 -17.91
CA LEU A 199 -8.63 -20.56 -16.96
C LEU A 199 -9.62 -19.93 -15.97
N ILE A 200 -10.79 -19.45 -16.43
CA ILE A 200 -11.85 -18.91 -15.54
C ILE A 200 -12.31 -19.97 -14.53
N MET A 201 -12.44 -21.22 -14.94
CA MET A 201 -12.84 -22.30 -14.03
C MET A 201 -11.70 -22.72 -13.09
N MET A 202 -10.44 -22.68 -13.56
CA MET A 202 -9.26 -22.87 -12.71
C MET A 202 -9.20 -21.83 -11.60
N ALA A 203 -9.44 -20.55 -11.92
CA ALA A 203 -9.49 -19.45 -10.95
C ALA A 203 -10.59 -19.62 -9.88
N LYS A 204 -11.67 -20.35 -10.21
CA LYS A 204 -12.73 -20.73 -9.27
C LYS A 204 -12.39 -21.94 -8.41
N GLY A 205 -11.17 -22.49 -8.53
CA GLY A 205 -10.73 -23.67 -7.79
C GLY A 205 -11.28 -25.00 -8.32
N MET A 206 -11.89 -25.02 -9.51
CA MET A 206 -12.49 -26.24 -10.05
C MET A 206 -11.44 -27.27 -10.47
N THR A 207 -11.74 -28.54 -10.20
CA THR A 207 -10.93 -29.70 -10.61
C THR A 207 -11.12 -30.00 -12.10
N SER A 208 -10.17 -30.72 -12.71
CA SER A 208 -10.30 -31.15 -14.11
C SER A 208 -11.57 -31.96 -14.38
N LYS A 209 -12.08 -32.70 -13.38
CA LYS A 209 -13.31 -33.48 -13.49
C LYS A 209 -14.56 -32.59 -13.53
N GLU A 210 -14.61 -31.58 -12.67
CA GLU A 210 -15.72 -30.62 -12.66
C GLU A 210 -15.74 -29.78 -13.93
N ILE A 211 -14.58 -29.28 -14.37
CA ILE A 211 -14.43 -28.53 -15.62
C ILE A 211 -14.86 -29.39 -16.82
N ALA A 212 -14.46 -30.67 -16.85
CA ALA A 212 -14.85 -31.60 -17.90
C ALA A 212 -16.37 -31.78 -17.96
N SER A 213 -17.03 -31.89 -16.80
CA SER A 213 -18.49 -31.98 -16.70
C SER A 213 -19.18 -30.71 -17.21
N VAL A 214 -18.67 -29.52 -16.87
CA VAL A 214 -19.28 -28.24 -17.26
C VAL A 214 -19.08 -27.95 -18.75
N LEU A 215 -17.92 -28.27 -19.30
CA LEU A 215 -17.59 -28.01 -20.71
C LEU A 215 -17.97 -29.15 -21.66
N PHE A 216 -18.56 -30.23 -21.14
CA PHE A 216 -18.86 -31.46 -21.90
C PHE A 216 -17.61 -32.02 -22.63
N LEU A 217 -16.47 -32.03 -21.93
CA LEU A 217 -15.19 -32.52 -22.43
C LEU A 217 -14.72 -33.75 -21.64
N SER A 218 -13.73 -34.47 -22.16
CA SER A 218 -13.05 -35.50 -21.36
C SER A 218 -12.13 -34.86 -20.32
N VAL A 219 -11.93 -35.54 -19.18
CA VAL A 219 -10.96 -35.11 -18.15
C VAL A 219 -9.56 -34.97 -18.73
N HIS A 220 -9.19 -35.84 -19.68
CA HIS A 220 -7.90 -35.77 -20.38
C HIS A 220 -7.77 -34.50 -21.22
N THR A 221 -8.82 -34.13 -21.98
CA THR A 221 -8.84 -32.90 -22.78
C THR A 221 -8.67 -31.66 -21.89
N VAL A 222 -9.36 -31.61 -20.75
CA VAL A 222 -9.19 -30.52 -19.79
C VAL A 222 -7.78 -30.49 -19.21
N ALA A 223 -7.20 -31.64 -18.86
CA ALA A 223 -5.83 -31.70 -18.37
C ALA A 223 -4.83 -31.14 -19.41
N THR A 224 -5.04 -31.42 -20.69
CA THR A 224 -4.23 -30.84 -21.78
C THR A 224 -4.39 -29.32 -21.86
N HIS A 225 -5.61 -28.78 -21.77
CA HIS A 225 -5.82 -27.33 -21.70
C HIS A 225 -5.13 -26.69 -20.49
N ARG A 226 -5.27 -27.27 -19.29
CA ARG A 226 -4.59 -26.78 -18.08
C ARG A 226 -3.07 -26.78 -18.25
N LYS A 227 -2.49 -27.82 -18.85
CA LYS A 227 -1.06 -27.88 -19.14
C LYS A 227 -0.63 -26.76 -20.10
N ALA A 228 -1.39 -26.54 -21.17
CA ALA A 228 -1.09 -25.48 -22.13
C ALA A 228 -1.22 -24.08 -21.51
N ILE A 229 -2.23 -23.85 -20.66
CA ILE A 229 -2.41 -22.61 -19.90
C ILE A 229 -1.21 -22.37 -18.98
N ASN A 230 -0.86 -23.34 -18.14
CA ASN A 230 0.27 -23.23 -17.21
C ASN A 230 1.58 -22.95 -17.95
N GLN A 231 1.78 -23.51 -19.15
CA GLN A 231 2.96 -23.24 -19.97
C GLN A 231 2.94 -21.84 -20.60
N LYS A 232 1.80 -21.39 -21.12
CA LYS A 232 1.69 -20.08 -21.79
C LYS A 232 1.75 -18.91 -20.81
N LEU A 233 1.21 -19.10 -19.61
CA LEU A 233 1.12 -18.07 -18.58
C LEU A 233 2.18 -18.22 -17.48
N GLU A 234 2.96 -19.30 -17.50
CA GLU A 234 3.98 -19.63 -16.49
C GLU A 234 3.42 -19.72 -15.05
N ILE A 235 2.15 -20.13 -14.93
CA ILE A 235 1.46 -20.26 -13.63
C ILE A 235 1.49 -21.68 -13.08
N THR A 236 1.49 -21.78 -11.76
CA THR A 236 1.54 -23.05 -11.02
C THR A 236 0.41 -23.20 -10.00
N SER A 237 -0.25 -22.11 -9.65
CA SER A 237 -1.23 -22.05 -8.56
C SER A 237 -2.61 -21.54 -9.01
N VAL A 238 -3.63 -21.86 -8.19
CA VAL A 238 -4.98 -21.32 -8.35
C VAL A 238 -4.99 -19.80 -8.14
N MET A 239 -4.13 -19.28 -7.27
CA MET A 239 -4.01 -17.84 -6.99
C MET A 239 -3.51 -17.07 -8.21
N GLU A 240 -2.48 -17.57 -8.90
CA GLU A 240 -1.99 -16.94 -10.13
C GLU A 240 -3.04 -17.02 -11.24
N ALA A 241 -3.74 -18.14 -11.38
CA ALA A 241 -4.86 -18.25 -12.32
C ALA A 241 -5.96 -17.21 -12.01
N LYS A 242 -6.26 -16.98 -10.72
CA LYS A 242 -7.21 -15.98 -10.27
C LYS A 242 -6.74 -14.57 -10.59
N GLN A 243 -5.48 -14.24 -10.34
CA GLN A 243 -4.88 -12.94 -10.67
C GLN A 243 -5.03 -12.64 -12.17
N TYR A 244 -4.74 -13.61 -13.04
CA TYR A 244 -4.97 -13.46 -14.48
C TYR A 244 -6.44 -13.20 -14.84
N VAL A 245 -7.39 -13.89 -14.20
CA VAL A 245 -8.81 -13.71 -14.50
C VAL A 245 -9.31 -12.36 -14.01
N ASP A 246 -9.03 -12.01 -12.76
CA ASP A 246 -9.45 -10.75 -12.15
C ASP A 246 -8.89 -9.56 -12.95
N ALA A 247 -7.59 -9.59 -13.27
CA ALA A 247 -6.93 -8.51 -13.99
C ALA A 247 -7.46 -8.35 -15.44
N PHE A 248 -7.69 -9.43 -16.18
CA PHE A 248 -8.09 -9.35 -17.59
C PHE A 248 -9.61 -9.25 -17.82
N GLN A 249 -10.45 -9.62 -16.84
CA GLN A 249 -11.91 -9.43 -16.95
C GLN A 249 -12.30 -7.96 -17.08
N LEU A 250 -11.52 -7.04 -16.49
CA LEU A 250 -11.78 -5.61 -16.52
C LEU A 250 -11.47 -4.95 -17.88
N TYR A 251 -10.73 -5.63 -18.77
CA TYR A 251 -10.23 -5.05 -20.02
C TYR A 251 -10.85 -5.66 -21.29
N PHE A 252 -11.51 -6.80 -21.17
CA PHE A 252 -12.09 -7.54 -22.30
C PHE A 252 -13.54 -7.93 -21.97
N GLU A 253 -14.47 -7.03 -22.30
CA GLU A 253 -15.89 -7.37 -22.53
C GLU A 253 -16.13 -7.75 -24.00
#